data_AF-A0AAN8J774-F1
#
_entry.id   AF-A0AAN8J774-F1
#
_cell.length_a   1.000
_cell.length_b   1.000
_cell.length_c   1.000
_cell.angle_alpha   90.00
_cell.angle_beta   90.00
_cell.angle_gamma   90.00
#
_symmetry.space_group_name_H-M   'P 1'
#
loop_
_entity.id
_entity.type
_entity.pdbx_description
1 polymer ?
#
loop_
_entity_poly.entity_id
_entity_poly.type
_entity_poly.pdbx_seq_one_letter_code
_entity_poly.pdbx_strand_id
1 'polypeptide(L)'
;MYGKYIFLCLLLTTSEVSSYAPIKYMNSNCDETVYVAAANRLKLDSYMVAGFSDNCKVKLTAVDGFKTSIAVRISFLNFNIPCDEGSVVISGFGTADTSFCGYSAPSTSFKSLTDTGTVKFQKNSGVSVFTSSFDLLITEVNYGFCDSTEFECDNGDCIDKILLTCDGNNNCGDDSDEANGACFWTYPVIVGVSVGATVFCVVIVVLVGLRYRKRRVYTQQTIAQPFFVQPQQQYGVQPQQYGIQPQQFAAGPPSYQDSIAPKKS
;
A
#
# COMPACT_ATOMS: atom_id res chain seq x y z
N MET A 1 10.56 29.73 -6.71
CA MET A 1 10.26 28.36 -6.26
C MET A 1 8.75 28.08 -6.11
N TYR A 2 7.86 28.69 -6.91
CA TYR A 2 6.40 28.49 -6.75
C TYR A 2 5.83 27.31 -7.55
N GLY A 3 6.42 26.96 -8.71
CA GLY A 3 5.89 25.90 -9.58
C GLY A 3 5.91 24.48 -9.02
N LYS A 4 6.86 24.14 -8.13
CA LYS A 4 6.98 22.78 -7.57
C LYS A 4 5.86 22.40 -6.60
N TYR A 5 5.22 23.38 -5.94
CA TYR A 5 4.18 23.10 -4.93
C TYR A 5 2.77 23.00 -5.53
N ILE A 6 2.52 23.65 -6.67
CA ILE A 6 1.24 23.54 -7.39
C ILE A 6 1.11 22.17 -8.06
N PHE A 7 2.19 21.68 -8.69
CA PHE A 7 2.21 20.36 -9.34
C PHE A 7 1.96 19.20 -8.36
N LEU A 8 2.39 19.33 -7.10
CA LEU A 8 2.20 18.31 -6.06
C LEU A 8 0.75 18.21 -5.56
N CYS A 9 -0.08 19.24 -5.76
CA CYS A 9 -1.48 19.28 -5.32
C CYS A 9 -2.45 18.69 -6.37
N LEU A 10 -2.10 18.77 -7.66
CA LEU A 10 -2.92 18.26 -8.76
C LEU A 10 -2.90 16.72 -8.88
N LEU A 11 -1.87 16.06 -8.34
CA LEU A 11 -1.70 14.60 -8.38
C LEU A 11 -2.49 13.84 -7.29
N LEU A 12 -3.26 14.52 -6.45
CA LEU A 12 -3.97 13.93 -5.30
C LEU A 12 -5.44 13.58 -5.56
N THR A 13 -5.89 13.58 -6.83
CA THR A 13 -7.33 13.45 -7.18
C THR A 13 -7.70 12.21 -8.00
N THR A 14 -6.73 11.37 -8.39
CA THR A 14 -7.01 10.01 -8.90
C THR A 14 -6.99 9.02 -7.75
N SER A 15 -8.12 8.93 -7.04
CA SER A 15 -8.36 7.83 -6.12
C SER A 15 -8.73 6.58 -6.91
N GLU A 16 -7.72 5.87 -7.39
CA GLU A 16 -7.88 4.49 -7.80
C GLU A 16 -8.28 3.68 -6.56
N VAL A 17 -9.44 3.03 -6.59
CA VAL A 17 -9.81 2.05 -5.56
C VAL A 17 -8.86 0.88 -5.76
N SER A 18 -7.90 0.73 -4.85
CA SER A 18 -6.94 -0.36 -4.94
C SER A 18 -7.66 -1.67 -4.67
N SER A 19 -7.65 -2.57 -5.65
CA SER A 19 -8.16 -3.93 -5.50
C SER A 19 -7.76 -4.59 -4.18
N TYR A 20 -8.73 -5.21 -3.50
CA TYR A 20 -8.53 -5.95 -2.26
C TYR A 20 -8.32 -7.45 -2.55
N ALA A 21 -7.20 -7.79 -3.18
CA ALA A 21 -6.86 -9.17 -3.45
C ALA A 21 -5.38 -9.45 -3.13
N PRO A 22 -5.03 -9.75 -1.85
CA PRO A 22 -3.65 -10.03 -1.46
C PRO A 22 -3.05 -11.21 -2.24
N ILE A 23 -1.89 -10.94 -2.86
CA ILE A 23 -1.18 -11.87 -3.75
C ILE A 23 -0.49 -12.98 -2.92
N LYS A 24 -0.71 -14.22 -3.38
CA LYS A 24 0.01 -15.43 -3.00
C LYS A 24 0.71 -15.97 -4.24
N TYR A 25 1.93 -16.45 -4.08
CA TYR A 25 2.67 -17.08 -5.17
C TYR A 25 2.58 -18.60 -5.07
N MET A 26 2.30 -19.24 -6.21
CA MET A 26 2.14 -20.69 -6.36
C MET A 26 3.35 -21.48 -5.82
N ASN A 27 4.56 -21.00 -6.09
CA ASN A 27 5.81 -21.63 -5.65
C ASN A 27 6.01 -21.58 -4.13
N SER A 28 5.58 -20.52 -3.45
CA SER A 28 5.75 -20.33 -2.00
C SER A 28 4.64 -20.97 -1.16
N ASN A 29 3.54 -21.40 -1.80
CA ASN A 29 2.41 -22.07 -1.15
C ASN A 29 2.21 -23.48 -1.73
N CYS A 30 3.29 -24.07 -2.23
CA CYS A 30 3.27 -25.36 -2.91
C CYS A 30 3.00 -26.49 -1.92
N ASP A 31 2.02 -27.34 -2.23
CA ASP A 31 1.46 -28.40 -1.38
C ASP A 31 0.85 -27.90 -0.06
N GLU A 32 0.65 -26.58 0.07
CA GLU A 32 0.03 -25.90 1.21
C GLU A 32 -1.45 -25.55 0.97
N THR A 33 -2.13 -25.10 2.04
CA THR A 33 -3.49 -24.57 1.97
C THR A 33 -3.49 -23.04 2.04
N VAL A 34 -4.03 -22.40 1.00
CA VAL A 34 -4.39 -20.98 1.02
C VAL A 34 -5.82 -20.85 1.53
N TYR A 35 -5.95 -20.23 2.71
CA TYR A 35 -7.22 -19.82 3.28
C TYR A 35 -7.66 -18.50 2.67
N VAL A 36 -8.87 -18.48 2.11
CA VAL A 36 -9.46 -17.34 1.41
C VAL A 36 -10.49 -16.71 2.34
N ALA A 37 -10.24 -15.46 2.73
CA ALA A 37 -11.18 -14.61 3.46
C ALA A 37 -11.43 -13.37 2.59
N ALA A 38 -12.67 -13.19 2.12
CA ALA A 38 -13.04 -12.33 1.00
C ALA A 38 -12.33 -12.71 -0.32
N ALA A 39 -11.06 -12.35 -0.52
CA ALA A 39 -10.35 -12.68 -1.76
C ALA A 39 -8.83 -12.82 -1.63
N ASN A 40 -8.24 -13.49 -2.61
CA ASN A 40 -6.81 -13.62 -2.85
C ASN A 40 -6.50 -13.57 -4.35
N ARG A 41 -5.25 -13.27 -4.70
CA ARG A 41 -4.71 -13.61 -6.04
C ARG A 41 -3.70 -14.72 -5.93
N LEU A 42 -3.80 -15.75 -6.75
CA LEU A 42 -2.78 -16.80 -6.88
C LEU A 42 -2.03 -16.60 -8.18
N LYS A 43 -0.75 -16.25 -8.07
CA LYS A 43 0.14 -15.97 -9.20
C LYS A 43 1.19 -17.05 -9.39
N LEU A 44 1.51 -17.31 -10.66
CA LEU A 44 2.77 -17.89 -11.08
C LEU A 44 3.48 -16.84 -11.96
N ASP A 45 4.64 -16.37 -11.53
CA ASP A 45 5.48 -15.47 -12.32
C ASP A 45 6.73 -16.20 -12.82
N SER A 46 7.07 -15.98 -14.10
CA SER A 46 8.17 -16.69 -14.80
C SER A 46 9.54 -16.56 -14.12
N TYR A 47 9.80 -15.48 -13.37
CA TYR A 47 11.08 -15.29 -12.65
C TYR A 47 11.22 -16.10 -11.34
N MET A 48 10.16 -16.79 -10.90
CA MET A 48 10.09 -17.53 -9.63
C MET A 48 10.24 -19.07 -9.79
N VAL A 49 10.52 -19.55 -11.01
CA VAL A 49 10.46 -20.98 -11.39
C VAL A 49 11.66 -21.82 -10.91
N ALA A 50 12.74 -21.19 -10.43
CA ALA A 50 14.01 -21.84 -10.07
C ALA A 50 13.95 -22.90 -8.92
N GLY A 51 12.81 -23.05 -8.26
CA GLY A 51 12.57 -24.08 -7.24
C GLY A 51 11.21 -24.77 -7.38
N PHE A 52 10.60 -24.74 -8.57
CA PHE A 52 9.22 -25.20 -8.76
C PHE A 52 9.11 -26.74 -8.80
N SER A 53 8.26 -27.31 -7.95
CA SER A 53 7.94 -28.75 -7.95
C SER A 53 7.16 -29.14 -9.21
N ASP A 54 7.56 -30.21 -9.90
CA ASP A 54 6.96 -30.68 -11.16
C ASP A 54 5.45 -31.00 -11.07
N ASN A 55 4.91 -31.14 -9.85
CA ASN A 55 3.51 -31.46 -9.58
C ASN A 55 2.82 -30.49 -8.59
N CYS A 56 3.33 -29.27 -8.43
CA CYS A 56 2.89 -28.33 -7.42
C CYS A 56 1.37 -28.13 -7.34
N LYS A 57 0.79 -28.42 -6.17
CA LYS A 57 -0.65 -28.28 -5.88
C LYS A 57 -0.88 -27.25 -4.78
N VAL A 58 -1.82 -26.34 -4.97
CA VAL A 58 -2.32 -25.44 -3.90
C VAL A 58 -3.75 -25.83 -3.58
N LYS A 59 -4.04 -26.10 -2.30
CA LYS A 59 -5.42 -26.26 -1.83
C LYS A 59 -5.99 -24.87 -1.52
N LEU A 60 -7.18 -24.58 -2.03
CA LEU A 60 -7.95 -23.39 -1.68
C LEU A 60 -9.03 -23.79 -0.66
N THR A 61 -9.22 -22.99 0.38
CA THR A 61 -10.28 -23.20 1.38
C THR A 61 -10.92 -21.85 1.70
N ALA A 62 -12.20 -21.68 1.39
CA ALA A 62 -13.00 -20.56 1.86
C ALA A 62 -13.07 -20.63 3.40
N VAL A 63 -12.90 -19.50 4.08
CA VAL A 63 -12.97 -19.43 5.54
C VAL A 63 -13.97 -18.38 5.98
N ASP A 64 -15.16 -18.86 6.31
CA ASP A 64 -16.10 -18.17 7.18
C ASP A 64 -16.48 -19.12 8.32
N GLY A 65 -16.32 -18.67 9.57
CA GLY A 65 -16.60 -19.48 10.77
C GLY A 65 -18.08 -19.63 11.09
N PHE A 66 -18.97 -18.91 10.40
CA PHE A 66 -20.40 -18.85 10.69
C PHE A 66 -21.27 -19.36 9.54
N LYS A 67 -20.76 -19.39 8.31
CA LYS A 67 -21.52 -19.81 7.13
C LYS A 67 -21.30 -21.27 6.78
N THR A 68 -22.36 -21.91 6.30
CA THR A 68 -22.38 -23.33 5.90
C THR A 68 -22.50 -23.52 4.39
N SER A 69 -22.83 -22.46 3.65
CA SER A 69 -23.06 -22.46 2.19
C SER A 69 -21.97 -21.64 1.49
N ILE A 70 -20.70 -21.88 1.84
CA ILE A 70 -19.54 -21.20 1.24
C ILE A 70 -18.86 -22.06 0.18
N ALA A 71 -18.30 -21.38 -0.81
CA ALA A 71 -17.49 -21.94 -1.88
C ALA A 71 -16.36 -20.96 -2.25
N VAL A 72 -15.48 -21.41 -3.14
CA VAL A 72 -14.43 -20.60 -3.76
C VAL A 72 -14.78 -20.42 -5.23
N ARG A 73 -14.66 -19.19 -5.74
CA ARG A 73 -14.75 -18.87 -7.16
C ARG A 73 -13.35 -18.54 -7.70
N ILE A 74 -13.00 -19.08 -8.87
CA ILE A 74 -11.78 -18.75 -9.62
C ILE A 74 -12.17 -17.94 -10.86
N SER A 75 -11.56 -16.78 -11.04
CA SER A 75 -11.61 -15.98 -12.28
C SER A 75 -10.19 -15.77 -12.81
N PHE A 76 -10.00 -15.87 -14.13
CA PHE A 76 -8.67 -15.76 -14.74
C PHE A 76 -8.40 -14.32 -15.16
N LEU A 77 -7.46 -13.62 -14.49
CA LEU A 77 -7.08 -12.24 -14.81
C LEU A 77 -6.03 -12.17 -15.93
N ASN A 78 -5.07 -13.10 -15.90
CA ASN A 78 -4.05 -13.26 -16.94
C ASN A 78 -3.65 -14.73 -17.05
N PHE A 79 -3.41 -15.21 -18.27
CA PHE A 79 -3.05 -16.60 -18.52
C PHE A 79 -2.16 -16.74 -19.75
N ASN A 80 -0.94 -17.22 -19.53
CA ASN A 80 0.05 -17.52 -20.55
C ASN A 80 0.81 -18.78 -20.12
N ILE A 81 0.36 -19.95 -20.56
CA ILE A 81 1.00 -21.24 -20.27
C ILE A 81 1.02 -22.03 -21.58
N PRO A 82 2.12 -22.03 -22.34
CA PRO A 82 2.22 -22.80 -23.57
C PRO A 82 1.90 -24.28 -23.31
N CYS A 83 1.05 -24.88 -24.15
CA CYS A 83 0.57 -26.26 -23.95
C CYS A 83 1.67 -27.32 -24.03
N ASP A 84 2.80 -26.99 -24.64
CA ASP A 84 4.03 -27.76 -24.68
C ASP A 84 4.91 -27.56 -23.42
N GLU A 85 4.82 -26.41 -22.73
CA GLU A 85 5.43 -26.21 -21.39
C GLU A 85 4.65 -26.92 -20.27
N GLY A 86 3.31 -26.85 -20.29
CA GLY A 86 2.47 -27.47 -19.26
C GLY A 86 1.00 -27.04 -19.28
N SER A 87 0.31 -27.21 -18.15
CA SER A 87 -1.08 -26.78 -17.95
C SER A 87 -1.40 -26.45 -16.48
N VAL A 88 -2.46 -25.68 -16.26
CA VAL A 88 -3.10 -25.53 -14.95
C VAL A 88 -4.32 -26.43 -14.90
N VAL A 89 -4.41 -27.27 -13.88
CA VAL A 89 -5.56 -28.15 -13.61
C VAL A 89 -6.29 -27.64 -12.37
N ILE A 90 -7.60 -27.44 -12.48
CA ILE A 90 -8.45 -27.14 -11.32
C ILE A 90 -9.33 -28.35 -10.99
N SER A 91 -9.46 -28.63 -9.69
CA SER A 91 -10.26 -29.75 -9.15
C SER A 91 -11.25 -29.25 -8.11
N GLY A 92 -12.45 -29.85 -8.09
CA GLY A 92 -13.56 -29.45 -7.20
C GLY A 92 -14.48 -28.37 -7.77
N PHE A 93 -14.24 -27.90 -8.99
CA PHE A 93 -14.98 -26.83 -9.68
C PHE A 93 -16.02 -27.37 -10.69
N GLY A 94 -16.54 -28.56 -10.43
CA GLY A 94 -17.43 -29.30 -11.32
C GLY A 94 -17.36 -30.80 -11.07
N THR A 95 -17.97 -31.59 -11.95
CA THR A 95 -18.02 -33.07 -11.82
C THR A 95 -16.73 -33.78 -12.23
N ALA A 96 -15.76 -33.06 -12.79
CA ALA A 96 -14.46 -33.58 -13.24
C ALA A 96 -13.39 -32.48 -13.16
N ASP A 97 -12.13 -32.90 -13.15
CA ASP A 97 -10.99 -31.98 -13.26
C ASP A 97 -10.96 -31.33 -14.66
N THR A 98 -10.63 -30.04 -14.71
CA THR A 98 -10.48 -29.29 -15.96
C THR A 98 -9.08 -28.72 -16.09
N SER A 99 -8.46 -28.89 -17.27
CA SER A 99 -7.09 -28.49 -17.57
C SER A 99 -7.07 -27.35 -18.60
N PHE A 100 -6.21 -26.36 -18.38
CA PHE A 100 -6.05 -25.17 -19.20
C PHE A 100 -4.60 -24.96 -19.61
N CYS A 101 -4.40 -24.60 -20.88
CA CYS A 101 -3.14 -24.13 -21.45
C CYS A 101 -3.45 -23.21 -22.65
N GLY A 102 -2.49 -22.40 -23.08
CA GLY A 102 -2.62 -21.38 -24.11
C GLY A 102 -2.26 -19.98 -23.62
N TYR A 103 -2.55 -18.98 -24.46
CA TYR A 103 -2.14 -17.57 -24.29
C TYR A 103 -3.30 -16.63 -23.95
N SER A 104 -4.45 -17.18 -23.59
CA SER A 104 -5.69 -16.45 -23.32
C SER A 104 -6.37 -17.01 -22.07
N ALA A 105 -6.77 -16.12 -21.17
CA ALA A 105 -7.58 -16.46 -20.01
C ALA A 105 -8.93 -17.08 -20.47
N PRO A 106 -9.38 -18.19 -19.87
CA PRO A 106 -10.77 -18.63 -19.96
C PRO A 106 -11.73 -17.49 -19.57
N SER A 107 -12.73 -17.22 -20.40
CA SER A 107 -13.69 -16.12 -20.19
C SER A 107 -14.76 -16.42 -19.14
N THR A 108 -14.69 -17.56 -18.47
CA THR A 108 -15.67 -18.04 -17.49
C THR A 108 -15.04 -18.08 -16.10
N SER A 109 -15.78 -17.61 -15.10
CA SER A 109 -15.46 -17.93 -13.70
C SER A 109 -15.92 -19.35 -13.36
N PHE A 110 -15.26 -19.98 -12.39
CA PHE A 110 -15.52 -21.36 -11.95
C PHE A 110 -15.79 -21.37 -10.45
N LYS A 111 -16.95 -21.87 -10.00
CA LYS A 111 -17.30 -22.01 -8.58
C LYS A 111 -17.10 -23.45 -8.10
N SER A 112 -16.52 -23.64 -6.90
CA SER A 112 -16.33 -24.96 -6.30
C SER A 112 -17.64 -25.56 -5.78
N LEU A 113 -17.72 -26.89 -5.75
CA LEU A 113 -18.86 -27.64 -5.22
C LEU A 113 -18.93 -27.66 -3.69
N THR A 114 -17.83 -27.33 -3.03
CA THR A 114 -17.66 -27.28 -1.57
C THR A 114 -16.92 -25.99 -1.18
N ASP A 115 -16.72 -25.80 0.12
CA ASP A 115 -15.81 -24.82 0.74
C ASP A 115 -14.36 -24.85 0.20
N THR A 116 -14.02 -25.82 -0.64
CA THR A 116 -12.65 -26.18 -0.98
C THR A 116 -12.47 -26.44 -2.46
N GLY A 117 -11.32 -25.97 -2.97
CA GLY A 117 -10.89 -26.17 -4.34
C GLY A 117 -9.42 -26.58 -4.40
N THR A 118 -8.93 -26.89 -5.59
CA THR A 118 -7.51 -27.13 -5.84
C THR A 118 -7.10 -26.50 -7.16
N VAL A 119 -5.93 -25.87 -7.15
CA VAL A 119 -5.22 -25.44 -8.37
C VAL A 119 -3.90 -26.20 -8.39
N LYS A 120 -3.60 -26.91 -9.48
CA LYS A 120 -2.35 -27.62 -9.71
C LYS A 120 -1.67 -27.07 -10.97
N PHE A 121 -0.36 -26.86 -10.93
CA PHE A 121 0.44 -26.70 -12.14
C PHE A 121 1.04 -28.06 -12.53
N GLN A 122 0.79 -28.49 -13.76
CA GLN A 122 1.33 -29.72 -14.32
C GLN A 122 2.30 -29.39 -15.44
N LYS A 123 3.58 -29.59 -15.17
CA LYS A 123 4.69 -29.37 -16.11
C LYS A 123 4.87 -30.57 -17.05
N ASN A 124 5.19 -30.29 -18.32
CA ASN A 124 5.59 -31.32 -19.27
C ASN A 124 7.09 -31.67 -19.12
N SER A 125 7.43 -32.95 -19.30
CA SER A 125 8.80 -33.44 -19.16
C SER A 125 9.73 -32.90 -20.26
N GLY A 126 10.95 -32.49 -19.88
CA GLY A 126 11.99 -32.04 -20.81
C GLY A 126 12.15 -30.53 -20.96
N VAL A 127 11.23 -29.73 -20.41
CA VAL A 127 11.30 -28.26 -20.43
C VAL A 127 12.09 -27.73 -19.23
N SER A 128 13.01 -26.79 -19.49
CA SER A 128 13.95 -26.22 -18.50
C SER A 128 13.98 -24.70 -18.45
N VAL A 129 13.37 -24.01 -19.42
CA VAL A 129 13.15 -22.56 -19.43
C VAL A 129 11.64 -22.35 -19.58
N PHE A 130 11.04 -21.59 -18.66
CA PHE A 130 9.60 -21.42 -18.59
C PHE A 130 9.23 -19.95 -18.75
N THR A 131 8.54 -19.63 -19.85
CA THR A 131 7.87 -18.34 -20.02
C THR A 131 6.38 -18.42 -19.66
N SER A 132 6.02 -19.41 -18.84
CA SER A 132 4.71 -19.57 -18.22
C SER A 132 4.45 -18.54 -17.11
N SER A 133 3.26 -17.93 -17.13
CA SER A 133 2.73 -17.06 -16.08
C SER A 133 1.21 -17.13 -16.02
N PHE A 134 0.63 -17.09 -14.82
CA PHE A 134 -0.81 -16.95 -14.65
C PHE A 134 -1.15 -16.09 -13.43
N ASP A 135 -2.36 -15.54 -13.44
CA ASP A 135 -2.88 -14.64 -12.42
C ASP A 135 -4.36 -14.98 -12.21
N LEU A 136 -4.65 -15.72 -11.14
CA LEU A 136 -6.01 -16.10 -10.77
C LEU A 136 -6.52 -15.17 -9.68
N LEU A 137 -7.69 -14.58 -9.87
CA LEU A 137 -8.51 -14.07 -8.78
C LEU A 137 -9.21 -15.26 -8.12
N ILE A 138 -9.20 -15.26 -6.80
CA ILE A 138 -9.81 -16.30 -5.97
C ILE A 138 -10.70 -15.59 -4.96
N THR A 139 -12.01 -15.78 -5.09
CA THR A 139 -13.03 -15.10 -4.30
C THR A 139 -13.74 -16.11 -3.42
N GLU A 140 -13.94 -15.80 -2.13
CA GLU A 140 -14.87 -16.53 -1.27
C GLU A 140 -16.30 -16.08 -1.59
N VAL A 141 -17.19 -17.05 -1.81
CA VAL A 141 -18.59 -16.79 -2.18
C VAL A 141 -19.53 -17.59 -1.30
N ASN A 142 -20.55 -16.93 -0.76
CA ASN A 142 -21.66 -17.56 -0.06
C ASN A 142 -22.83 -17.73 -1.05
N TYR A 143 -23.32 -18.96 -1.24
CA TYR A 143 -24.44 -19.28 -2.15
C TYR A 143 -25.77 -19.54 -1.40
N GLY A 144 -25.84 -19.10 -0.13
CA GLY A 144 -27.01 -19.17 0.72
C GLY A 144 -27.78 -17.84 0.78
N PHE A 145 -28.13 -17.41 2.00
CA PHE A 145 -28.67 -16.07 2.22
C PHE A 145 -27.53 -15.09 2.46
N CYS A 146 -27.58 -13.91 1.83
CA CYS A 146 -26.58 -12.87 2.03
C CYS A 146 -26.76 -12.16 3.38
N ASP A 147 -25.68 -12.04 4.13
CA ASP A 147 -25.64 -11.25 5.36
C ASP A 147 -25.65 -9.74 5.07
N SER A 148 -25.98 -8.92 6.07
CA SER A 148 -26.02 -7.45 5.92
C SER A 148 -24.69 -6.80 5.53
N THR A 149 -23.57 -7.52 5.71
CA THR A 149 -22.20 -7.14 5.33
C THR A 149 -21.81 -7.65 3.94
N GLU A 150 -22.69 -8.38 3.25
CA GLU A 150 -22.47 -8.93 1.92
C GLU A 150 -23.20 -8.13 0.83
N PHE A 151 -22.72 -8.29 -0.39
CA PHE A 151 -23.35 -7.83 -1.63
C PHE A 151 -23.90 -9.06 -2.37
N GLU A 152 -25.17 -9.02 -2.76
CA GLU A 152 -25.84 -10.04 -3.56
C GLU A 152 -25.57 -9.75 -5.04
N CYS A 153 -24.87 -10.68 -5.70
CA CYS A 153 -24.58 -10.67 -7.13
C CYS A 153 -25.85 -10.97 -7.95
N ASP A 154 -25.89 -10.56 -9.23
CA ASP A 154 -27.02 -10.86 -10.13
C ASP A 154 -27.21 -12.38 -10.34
N ASN A 155 -26.16 -13.20 -10.19
CA ASN A 155 -26.23 -14.66 -10.19
C ASN A 155 -26.66 -15.33 -8.87
N GLY A 156 -26.94 -14.55 -7.82
CA GLY A 156 -27.43 -15.02 -6.52
C GLY A 156 -26.38 -15.53 -5.55
N ASP A 157 -25.08 -15.39 -5.85
CA ASP A 157 -24.02 -15.52 -4.84
C ASP A 157 -23.84 -14.21 -4.06
N CYS A 158 -23.27 -14.33 -2.87
CA CYS A 158 -22.94 -13.24 -1.97
C CYS A 158 -21.42 -13.11 -1.82
N ILE A 159 -20.91 -11.87 -1.83
CA ILE A 159 -19.48 -11.54 -1.61
C ILE A 159 -19.35 -10.43 -0.56
N ASP A 160 -18.14 -10.19 -0.03
CA ASP A 160 -17.90 -9.07 0.91
C ASP A 160 -18.20 -7.71 0.24
N LYS A 161 -19.14 -6.97 0.84
CA LYS A 161 -19.67 -5.72 0.29
C LYS A 161 -18.69 -4.56 0.25
N ILE A 162 -17.74 -4.52 1.17
CA ILE A 162 -16.84 -3.37 1.39
C ILE A 162 -15.53 -3.57 0.64
N LEU A 163 -15.07 -4.81 0.55
CA LEU A 163 -13.77 -5.17 0.03
C LEU A 163 -13.80 -5.54 -1.45
N LEU A 164 -14.91 -6.11 -1.93
CA LEU A 164 -15.00 -6.74 -3.26
C LEU A 164 -15.98 -6.06 -4.23
N THR A 165 -16.70 -5.01 -3.80
CA THR A 165 -17.45 -4.17 -4.75
C THR A 165 -16.57 -3.02 -5.22
N CYS A 166 -16.50 -2.81 -6.54
CA CYS A 166 -15.81 -1.68 -7.14
C CYS A 166 -14.30 -1.65 -6.83
N ASP A 167 -13.72 -2.85 -6.72
CA ASP A 167 -12.30 -3.12 -6.51
C ASP A 167 -11.54 -3.26 -7.85
N GLY A 168 -12.27 -3.29 -8.97
CA GLY A 168 -11.76 -3.39 -10.33
C GLY A 168 -11.59 -4.82 -10.83
N ASN A 169 -12.09 -5.83 -10.10
CA ASN A 169 -12.15 -7.21 -10.56
C ASN A 169 -13.59 -7.73 -10.53
N ASN A 170 -13.86 -8.74 -11.36
CA ASN A 170 -15.12 -9.45 -11.38
C ASN A 170 -15.13 -10.56 -10.31
N ASN A 171 -15.45 -10.20 -9.07
CA ASN A 171 -15.55 -11.11 -7.91
C ASN A 171 -16.88 -11.87 -7.95
N CYS A 172 -17.97 -11.23 -8.39
CA CYS A 172 -19.25 -11.91 -8.62
C CYS A 172 -19.19 -12.93 -9.77
N GLY A 173 -18.20 -12.83 -10.66
CA GLY A 173 -18.08 -13.62 -11.88
C GLY A 173 -19.14 -13.36 -12.97
N ASP A 174 -19.94 -12.29 -12.81
CA ASP A 174 -20.94 -11.75 -13.76
C ASP A 174 -20.86 -10.21 -13.91
N ASP A 175 -19.84 -9.57 -13.33
CA ASP A 175 -19.56 -8.13 -13.31
C ASP A 175 -20.58 -7.26 -12.54
N SER A 176 -21.53 -7.86 -11.80
CA SER A 176 -22.54 -7.09 -11.04
C SER A 176 -21.97 -6.32 -9.84
N ASP A 177 -20.82 -6.73 -9.29
CA ASP A 177 -20.05 -6.05 -8.24
C ASP A 177 -19.32 -4.79 -8.71
N GLU A 178 -19.08 -4.67 -10.02
CA GLU A 178 -18.45 -3.50 -10.67
C GLU A 178 -19.48 -2.60 -11.37
N ALA A 179 -20.78 -2.95 -11.31
CA ALA A 179 -21.84 -2.16 -11.90
C ALA A 179 -22.06 -0.83 -11.17
N ASN A 180 -22.44 0.23 -11.91
CA ASN A 180 -22.68 1.58 -11.36
C ASN A 180 -23.65 1.62 -10.15
N GLY A 181 -24.55 0.64 -10.02
CA GLY A 181 -25.48 0.51 -8.89
C GLY A 181 -24.79 0.07 -7.59
N ALA A 182 -23.81 -0.84 -7.67
CA ALA A 182 -22.99 -1.26 -6.54
C ALA A 182 -22.07 -0.12 -6.08
N CYS A 183 -21.44 0.58 -7.04
CA CYS A 183 -20.42 1.60 -6.77
C CYS A 183 -20.93 2.95 -6.25
N PHE A 184 -22.20 3.05 -5.88
CA PHE A 184 -22.80 4.32 -5.46
C PHE A 184 -22.12 4.97 -4.23
N TRP A 185 -21.47 4.17 -3.37
CA TRP A 185 -20.88 4.65 -2.12
C TRP A 185 -19.42 5.08 -2.22
N THR A 186 -18.64 4.57 -3.18
CA THR A 186 -17.21 4.87 -3.30
C THR A 186 -16.98 6.26 -3.91
N TYR A 187 -17.61 6.54 -5.05
CA TYR A 187 -17.44 7.81 -5.77
C TYR A 187 -17.71 9.08 -4.93
N PRO A 188 -18.85 9.27 -4.23
CA PRO A 188 -19.13 10.52 -3.54
C PRO A 188 -18.27 10.72 -2.29
N VAL A 189 -17.93 9.65 -1.57
CA VAL A 189 -17.09 9.75 -0.36
C VAL A 189 -15.68 10.17 -0.74
N ILE A 190 -15.08 9.54 -1.76
CA ILE A 190 -13.69 9.82 -2.12
C ILE A 190 -13.55 11.16 -2.86
N VAL A 191 -14.54 11.56 -3.66
CA VAL A 191 -14.65 12.94 -4.19
C VAL A 191 -14.77 13.94 -3.04
N GLY A 192 -15.57 13.66 -2.01
CA GLY A 192 -15.68 14.51 -0.82
C GLY A 192 -14.35 14.70 -0.07
N VAL A 193 -13.60 13.62 0.15
CA VAL A 193 -12.29 13.65 0.83
C VAL A 193 -11.24 14.40 0.00
N SER A 194 -11.16 14.13 -1.32
CA SER A 194 -10.19 14.79 -2.20
C SER A 194 -10.47 16.28 -2.41
N VAL A 195 -11.74 16.68 -2.51
CA VAL A 195 -12.15 18.10 -2.52
C VAL A 195 -11.86 18.78 -1.18
N GLY A 196 -12.15 18.11 -0.05
CA GLY A 196 -11.82 18.63 1.28
C GLY A 196 -10.32 18.86 1.47
N ALA A 197 -9.50 17.88 1.08
CA ALA A 197 -8.04 17.95 1.16
C ALA A 197 -7.47 19.08 0.27
N THR A 198 -7.92 19.19 -0.98
CA THR A 198 -7.44 20.25 -1.90
C THR A 198 -7.83 21.65 -1.40
N VAL A 199 -9.06 21.86 -0.92
CA VAL A 199 -9.48 23.13 -0.30
C VAL A 199 -8.62 23.46 0.92
N PHE A 200 -8.37 22.49 1.80
CA PHE A 200 -7.53 22.67 2.99
C PHE A 200 -6.08 23.04 2.63
N CYS A 201 -5.49 22.37 1.64
CA CYS A 201 -4.15 22.69 1.13
C CYS A 201 -4.09 24.12 0.54
N VAL A 202 -5.09 24.54 -0.24
CA VAL A 202 -5.16 25.91 -0.78
C VAL A 202 -5.24 26.94 0.35
N VAL A 203 -6.07 26.71 1.38
CA VAL A 203 -6.17 27.59 2.55
C VAL A 203 -4.82 27.71 3.27
N ILE A 204 -4.10 26.60 3.50
CA ILE A 204 -2.75 26.63 4.10
C ILE A 204 -1.78 27.45 3.25
N VAL A 205 -1.74 27.24 1.93
CA VAL A 205 -0.85 27.99 1.02
C VAL A 205 -1.14 29.50 1.07
N VAL A 206 -2.43 29.89 1.09
CA VAL A 206 -2.83 31.30 1.24
C VAL A 206 -2.40 31.85 2.59
N LEU A 207 -2.66 31.16 3.70
CA LEU A 207 -2.27 31.61 5.05
C LEU A 207 -0.75 31.75 5.21
N VAL A 208 0.03 30.79 4.69
CA VAL A 208 1.50 30.86 4.68
C VAL A 208 1.98 32.02 3.81
N GLY A 209 1.39 32.22 2.63
CA GLY A 209 1.68 33.36 1.75
C GLY A 209 1.39 34.72 2.41
N LEU A 210 0.27 34.85 3.12
CA LEU A 210 -0.09 36.05 3.88
C LEU A 210 0.85 36.28 5.07
N ARG A 211 1.20 35.23 5.84
CA ARG A 211 2.20 35.30 6.92
C ARG A 211 3.58 35.72 6.40
N TYR A 212 4.00 35.19 5.25
CA TYR A 212 5.26 35.53 4.59
C TYR A 212 5.27 36.99 4.10
N ARG A 213 4.21 37.43 3.41
CA ARG A 213 4.04 38.85 3.01
C ARG A 213 4.10 39.79 4.21
N LYS A 214 3.36 39.49 5.29
CA LYS A 214 3.36 40.29 6.52
C LYS A 214 4.77 40.38 7.12
N ARG A 215 5.48 39.26 7.29
CA ARG A 215 6.88 39.27 7.77
C ARG A 215 7.80 40.13 6.91
N ARG A 216 7.71 40.04 5.58
CA ARG A 216 8.56 40.79 4.65
C ARG A 216 8.40 42.31 4.79
N VAL A 217 7.20 42.79 5.07
CA VAL A 217 6.92 44.22 5.32
C VAL A 217 7.53 44.68 6.66
N TYR A 218 7.39 43.90 7.74
CA TYR A 218 8.04 44.24 9.02
C TYR A 218 9.57 44.35 8.89
N THR A 219 10.22 43.44 8.16
CA THR A 219 11.68 43.47 7.97
C THR A 219 12.17 44.70 7.20
N GLN A 220 11.35 45.29 6.32
CA GLN A 220 11.72 46.53 5.62
C GLN A 220 11.69 47.77 6.52
N GLN A 221 10.80 47.85 7.51
CA GLN A 221 10.69 49.04 8.38
C GLN A 221 11.89 49.18 9.34
N THR A 222 12.50 48.07 9.76
CA THR A 222 13.65 48.07 10.69
C THR A 222 14.98 48.60 10.12
N ILE A 223 15.06 48.90 8.82
CA ILE A 223 16.30 49.35 8.14
C ILE A 223 16.34 50.89 7.96
N ALA A 224 15.24 51.59 8.24
CA ALA A 224 15.06 53.01 7.88
C ALA A 224 15.35 54.03 9.01
N GLN A 225 16.34 53.78 9.88
CA GLN A 225 16.79 54.77 10.87
C GLN A 225 18.11 55.44 10.42
N PRO A 226 18.16 56.77 10.22
CA PRO A 226 19.38 57.46 9.80
C PRO A 226 20.39 57.60 10.94
N PHE A 227 21.65 57.28 10.64
CA PHE A 227 22.79 57.35 11.55
C PHE A 227 23.17 58.82 11.85
N PHE A 228 22.67 59.37 12.95
CA PHE A 228 23.07 60.71 13.41
C PHE A 228 24.45 60.66 14.06
N VAL A 229 25.47 61.12 13.33
CA VAL A 229 26.82 61.32 13.85
C VAL A 229 26.85 62.58 14.70
N GLN A 230 27.39 62.50 15.92
CA GLN A 230 27.81 63.67 16.70
C GLN A 230 29.32 63.58 17.02
N PRO A 231 30.06 64.69 16.94
CA PRO A 231 31.52 64.71 17.16
C PRO A 231 31.91 64.71 18.65
N GLN A 232 33.18 64.34 18.88
CA GLN A 232 33.82 64.21 20.20
C GLN A 232 34.09 65.55 20.92
N GLN A 233 34.12 65.56 22.26
CA GLN A 233 35.22 66.22 23.00
C GLN A 233 35.41 65.75 24.48
N GLN A 234 36.45 64.95 24.66
CA GLN A 234 37.41 64.84 25.78
C GLN A 234 37.38 65.84 26.96
N TYR A 235 37.30 65.32 28.20
CA TYR A 235 37.94 65.74 29.50
C TYR A 235 37.61 64.61 30.53
N GLY A 236 38.36 64.26 31.60
CA GLY A 236 39.67 64.68 32.09
C GLY A 236 39.90 64.34 33.58
N VAL A 237 40.56 63.19 33.88
CA VAL A 237 41.57 63.02 34.97
C VAL A 237 41.16 63.00 36.50
N GLN A 238 41.37 61.84 37.16
CA GLN A 238 41.70 61.58 38.62
C GLN A 238 40.58 61.68 39.71
N PRO A 239 40.75 61.14 40.96
CA PRO A 239 41.23 59.78 41.33
C PRO A 239 40.46 59.08 42.51
N GLN A 240 40.97 57.90 42.91
CA GLN A 240 40.62 56.91 43.97
C GLN A 240 39.95 57.33 45.31
N GLN A 241 39.23 56.39 45.94
CA GLN A 241 39.44 56.03 47.37
C GLN A 241 39.13 54.54 47.68
N TYR A 242 39.59 54.02 48.83
CA TYR A 242 39.90 52.61 49.11
C TYR A 242 39.08 51.97 50.27
N GLY A 243 38.78 50.66 50.15
CA GLY A 243 38.82 49.68 51.26
C GLY A 243 37.54 49.29 52.03
N ILE A 244 37.53 48.23 52.88
CA ILE A 244 38.51 47.12 53.08
C ILE A 244 37.85 45.93 53.88
N GLN A 245 38.03 44.67 53.41
CA GLN A 245 38.16 43.39 54.17
C GLN A 245 37.03 42.79 55.08
N PRO A 246 37.16 41.53 55.60
CA PRO A 246 37.98 40.36 55.16
C PRO A 246 37.27 38.95 55.13
N GLN A 247 37.83 38.04 54.30
CA GLN A 247 38.22 36.61 54.51
C GLN A 247 37.34 35.64 55.36
N GLN A 248 37.18 34.36 54.97
CA GLN A 248 38.22 33.30 55.13
C GLN A 248 38.26 32.20 54.04
N PHE A 249 39.44 31.54 53.97
CA PHE A 249 39.84 30.41 53.11
C PHE A 249 39.24 29.07 53.64
N ALA A 250 39.38 27.87 53.05
CA ALA A 250 40.35 27.23 52.14
C ALA A 250 39.71 25.95 51.53
N ALA A 251 40.20 25.21 50.52
CA ALA A 251 41.27 25.33 49.51
C ALA A 251 41.02 24.27 48.38
N GLY A 252 41.91 24.18 47.38
CA GLY A 252 42.03 23.04 46.44
C GLY A 252 43.35 22.27 46.63
N PRO A 253 43.94 21.60 45.61
CA PRO A 253 43.49 21.34 44.22
C PRO A 253 43.46 19.79 44.00
N PRO A 254 43.92 19.09 42.91
CA PRO A 254 44.77 19.45 41.76
C PRO A 254 44.10 19.32 40.37
N SER A 255 44.78 19.85 39.35
CA SER A 255 44.52 19.62 37.92
C SER A 255 45.12 18.30 37.42
N TYR A 256 44.64 17.81 36.27
CA TYR A 256 45.33 16.78 35.48
C TYR A 256 45.28 17.15 33.98
N GLN A 257 46.35 16.86 33.24
CA GLN A 257 46.55 17.31 31.85
C GLN A 257 46.25 16.22 30.81
N ASP A 258 45.96 16.65 29.57
CA ASP A 258 45.92 15.81 28.38
C ASP A 258 47.30 15.20 28.03
N SER A 259 47.29 14.02 27.39
CA SER A 259 48.39 13.49 26.58
C SER A 259 47.89 12.42 25.59
N ILE A 260 48.38 12.47 24.34
CA ILE A 260 47.91 11.62 23.23
C ILE A 260 49.01 10.65 22.74
N ALA A 261 48.71 9.34 22.76
CA ALA A 261 49.28 8.26 21.92
C ALA A 261 50.82 7.97 22.06
N PRO A 262 51.43 6.97 21.36
CA PRO A 262 50.87 5.94 20.47
C PRO A 262 51.41 4.48 20.58
N LYS A 263 50.69 3.56 19.90
CA LYS A 263 51.15 2.39 19.10
C LYS A 263 51.79 1.11 19.70
N LYS A 264 51.32 -0.01 19.11
CA LYS A 264 51.99 -1.30 18.76
C LYS A 264 52.37 -2.28 19.88
N SER A 265 51.76 -3.47 19.79
CA SER A 265 52.36 -4.57 19.01
C SER A 265 51.30 -5.22 18.13
#